data_AF-A0A1E1XE84-F1
#
_entry.id   AF-A0A1E1XE84-F1
#
_cell.length_a   1.000
_cell.length_b   1.000
_cell.length_c   1.000
_cell.angle_alpha   90.00
_cell.angle_beta   90.00
_cell.angle_gamma   90.00
#
_symmetry.space_group_name_H-M   'P 1'
#
loop_
_entity.id
_entity.type
_entity.pdbx_description
1 polymer ?
#
loop_
_entity_poly.entity_id
_entity_poly.type
_entity_poly.pdbx_seq_one_letter_code
_entity_poly.pdbx_strand_id
1 'polypeptide(L)'
;VDGNIEGLFTKFVDEGKASIRIREPKHDVIISKAEATELRQFLRLLHRVQRGDILDQSAFSAPPSKVTRTREALVVRSQEHYPPQGFPSALKSLTIEGCSLVQLGSDVLALANLCVLNLKANKLQTLPKELNNLPLQRLTASENCIMELHPELFESRLRGCLEYLDVSNNQLTVLPETLCSVRKLMALVAGYNCLHKLPDGLGYLSDLRSLDLTNNALTLLPASLLKLKLTWISVWNNPLNLTAEQPLEHTAALRQAPWSLIELAARGVVASGAVELTAEDVPRSLLQLLRTATPCYGCQQPVFPVTAASVSLRVNPRRMTAPGGQLVWAPSHDYLVPVRALICSARCLPH
;
A
#
# COMPACT_ATOMS: atom_id res chain seq x y z
N VAL A 1 -19.78 27.90 -24.46
CA VAL A 1 -19.00 27.46 -25.66
C VAL A 1 -18.52 28.67 -26.46
N ASP A 2 -19.07 29.86 -26.18
CA ASP A 2 -18.65 31.18 -26.65
C ASP A 2 -17.14 31.29 -26.88
N GLY A 3 -16.75 31.25 -28.16
CA GLY A 3 -15.39 31.51 -28.64
C GLY A 3 -14.30 30.48 -28.29
N ASN A 4 -14.59 29.45 -27.49
CA ASN A 4 -13.54 28.55 -26.97
C ASN A 4 -13.14 27.40 -27.93
N ILE A 5 -13.80 27.26 -29.07
CA ILE A 5 -13.42 26.28 -30.10
C ILE A 5 -12.50 26.97 -31.10
N GLU A 6 -11.24 26.55 -31.16
CA GLU A 6 -10.21 27.06 -32.06
C GLU A 6 -10.37 26.51 -33.48
N GLY A 7 -10.73 25.23 -33.61
CA GLY A 7 -10.80 24.56 -34.91
C GLY A 7 -11.56 23.24 -34.86
N LEU A 8 -12.18 22.90 -35.99
CA LEU A 8 -12.95 21.68 -36.18
C LEU A 8 -12.35 20.87 -37.34
N PHE A 9 -11.89 19.65 -37.07
CA PHE A 9 -11.26 18.78 -38.06
C PHE A 9 -12.17 17.60 -38.37
N THR A 10 -12.80 17.64 -39.54
CA THR A 10 -13.91 16.73 -39.92
C THR A 10 -13.59 15.83 -41.11
N LYS A 11 -12.31 15.63 -41.44
CA LYS A 11 -11.86 14.89 -42.63
C LYS A 11 -12.36 13.44 -42.69
N PHE A 12 -12.60 12.82 -41.52
CA PHE A 12 -12.94 11.39 -41.39
C PHE A 12 -14.30 11.18 -40.71
N VAL A 13 -15.22 12.13 -40.85
CA VAL A 13 -16.52 12.07 -40.18
C VAL A 13 -17.36 10.88 -40.64
N ASP A 14 -17.25 10.48 -41.91
CA ASP A 14 -17.94 9.29 -42.41
C ASP A 14 -17.38 7.98 -41.82
N GLU A 15 -16.18 8.00 -41.24
CA GLU A 15 -15.61 6.90 -40.45
C GLU A 15 -15.90 7.03 -38.94
N GLY A 16 -16.75 7.98 -38.54
CA GLY A 16 -17.07 8.23 -37.13
C GLY A 16 -15.98 8.97 -36.35
N LYS A 17 -15.09 9.69 -37.06
CA LYS A 17 -13.93 10.38 -36.47
C LYS A 17 -13.99 11.89 -36.69
N ALA A 18 -13.71 12.65 -35.64
CA ALA A 18 -13.54 14.11 -35.71
C ALA A 18 -12.64 14.61 -34.57
N SER A 19 -11.97 15.73 -34.77
CA SER A 19 -11.20 16.39 -33.71
C SER A 19 -11.68 17.82 -33.50
N ILE A 20 -11.83 18.22 -32.25
CA ILE A 20 -12.25 19.57 -31.86
C ILE A 20 -11.12 20.17 -31.04
N ARG A 21 -10.52 21.25 -31.54
CA ARG A 21 -9.48 21.98 -30.82
C ARG A 21 -10.11 23.04 -29.93
N ILE A 22 -9.77 23.01 -28.65
CA ILE A 22 -10.24 23.96 -27.65
C ILE A 22 -9.09 24.91 -27.30
N ARG A 23 -9.40 26.21 -27.16
CA ARG A 23 -8.39 27.24 -26.83
C ARG A 23 -7.96 27.14 -25.37
N GLU A 24 -8.90 27.07 -24.44
CA GLU A 24 -8.63 27.08 -22.99
C GLU A 24 -9.54 26.09 -22.22
N PRO A 25 -8.98 25.02 -21.61
CA PRO A 25 -7.58 24.61 -21.69
C PRO A 25 -7.20 24.19 -23.11
N LYS A 26 -5.92 24.37 -23.48
CA LYS A 26 -5.41 23.97 -24.79
C LYS A 26 -5.34 22.45 -24.88
N HIS A 27 -6.40 21.84 -25.42
CA HIS A 27 -6.48 20.40 -25.64
C HIS A 27 -7.37 20.08 -26.84
N ASP A 28 -7.04 18.99 -27.54
CA ASP A 28 -7.82 18.46 -28.65
C ASP A 28 -8.75 17.34 -28.13
N VAL A 29 -10.06 17.51 -28.33
CA VAL A 29 -11.05 16.45 -28.07
C VAL A 29 -11.14 15.58 -29.32
N ILE A 30 -10.78 14.30 -29.19
CA ILE A 30 -10.78 13.33 -30.30
C ILE A 30 -11.99 12.41 -30.17
N ILE A 31 -12.85 12.44 -31.18
CA ILE A 31 -13.95 11.50 -31.38
C ILE A 31 -13.43 10.43 -32.33
N SER A 32 -13.43 9.16 -31.91
CA SER A 32 -12.81 8.07 -32.68
C SER A 32 -13.75 6.91 -33.04
N LYS A 33 -14.94 6.84 -32.45
CA LYS A 33 -15.92 5.75 -32.61
C LYS A 33 -17.37 6.23 -32.48
N ALA A 34 -17.76 7.26 -33.24
CA ALA A 34 -19.15 7.73 -33.28
C ALA A 34 -19.91 7.16 -34.49
N GLU A 35 -21.23 7.08 -34.41
CA GLU A 35 -22.05 6.82 -35.60
C GLU A 35 -21.96 8.02 -36.57
N ALA A 36 -21.69 7.78 -37.85
CA ALA A 36 -21.41 8.85 -38.82
C ALA A 36 -22.58 9.83 -39.02
N THR A 37 -23.82 9.35 -38.90
CA THR A 37 -25.06 10.15 -38.97
C THR A 37 -25.18 11.11 -37.79
N GLU A 38 -25.03 10.59 -36.57
CA GLU A 38 -25.07 11.35 -35.32
C GLU A 38 -23.92 12.37 -35.25
N LEU A 39 -22.71 11.95 -35.63
CA LEU A 39 -21.54 12.81 -35.65
C LEU A 39 -21.74 14.00 -36.60
N ARG A 40 -22.32 13.77 -37.79
CA ARG A 40 -22.64 14.86 -38.74
C ARG A 40 -23.67 15.83 -38.17
N GLN A 41 -24.70 15.33 -37.50
CA GLN A 41 -25.71 16.18 -36.87
C GLN A 41 -25.11 17.02 -35.74
N PHE A 42 -24.32 16.39 -34.86
CA PHE A 42 -23.62 17.05 -33.78
C PHE A 42 -22.69 18.17 -34.28
N LEU A 43 -21.86 17.90 -35.29
CA LEU A 43 -20.94 18.91 -35.83
C LEU A 43 -21.67 20.08 -36.51
N ARG A 44 -22.81 19.83 -37.15
CA ARG A 44 -23.68 20.90 -37.69
C ARG A 44 -24.25 21.78 -36.57
N LEU A 45 -24.74 21.18 -35.49
CA LEU A 45 -25.24 21.91 -34.33
C LEU A 45 -24.12 22.74 -33.70
N LEU A 46 -22.94 22.15 -33.53
CA LEU A 46 -21.76 22.82 -32.99
C LEU A 46 -21.37 24.05 -33.83
N HIS A 47 -21.42 23.93 -35.16
CA HIS A 47 -21.17 25.04 -36.07
C HIS A 47 -22.24 26.15 -35.95
N ARG A 48 -23.51 25.81 -35.70
CA ARG A 48 -24.57 26.80 -35.46
C ARG A 48 -24.36 27.54 -34.15
N VAL A 49 -23.98 26.84 -33.08
CA VAL A 49 -23.62 27.45 -31.79
C VAL A 49 -22.43 28.40 -31.96
N GLN A 50 -21.40 28.02 -32.73
CA GLN A 50 -20.26 28.90 -33.00
C GLN A 50 -20.65 30.19 -33.75
N ARG A 51 -21.74 30.18 -34.53
CA ARG A 51 -22.25 31.36 -35.24
C ARG A 51 -23.16 32.24 -34.37
N GLY A 52 -23.46 31.83 -33.13
CA GLY A 52 -24.35 32.56 -32.23
C GLY A 52 -25.84 32.30 -32.49
N ASP A 53 -26.19 31.23 -33.21
CA ASP A 53 -27.60 30.85 -33.40
C ASP A 53 -28.23 30.44 -32.06
N ILE A 54 -29.45 30.91 -31.79
CA ILE A 54 -30.26 30.42 -30.67
C ILE A 54 -30.79 29.03 -31.03
N LEU A 55 -30.44 28.01 -30.23
CA LEU A 55 -30.92 26.65 -30.41
C LEU A 55 -32.11 26.37 -29.49
N ASP A 56 -33.24 25.96 -30.08
CA ASP A 56 -34.36 25.39 -29.33
C ASP A 56 -34.04 23.97 -28.86
N GLN A 57 -34.65 23.54 -27.75
CA GLN A 57 -34.50 22.18 -27.22
C GLN A 57 -34.92 21.08 -28.22
N SER A 58 -35.75 21.42 -29.20
CA SER A 58 -36.14 20.53 -30.31
C SER A 58 -35.01 20.21 -31.29
N ALA A 59 -33.92 20.96 -31.27
CA ALA A 59 -32.74 20.73 -32.11
C ALA A 59 -31.83 19.61 -31.57
N PHE A 60 -32.06 19.15 -30.35
CA PHE A 60 -31.28 18.08 -29.72
C PHE A 60 -32.05 16.76 -29.83
N SER A 61 -31.35 15.69 -30.21
CA SER A 61 -31.87 14.35 -30.02
C SER A 61 -32.10 14.10 -28.52
N ALA A 62 -33.08 13.26 -28.19
CA ALA A 62 -33.25 12.80 -26.81
C ALA A 62 -31.90 12.29 -26.28
N PRO A 63 -31.50 12.63 -25.04
CA PRO A 63 -30.24 12.17 -24.49
C PRO A 63 -30.13 10.65 -24.67
N PRO A 64 -28.96 10.13 -25.11
CA PRO A 64 -28.81 8.72 -25.38
C PRO A 64 -29.24 7.94 -24.14
N SER A 65 -30.23 7.07 -24.30
CA SER A 65 -30.84 6.31 -23.20
C SER A 65 -29.84 5.38 -22.50
N LYS A 66 -28.67 5.20 -23.12
CA LYS A 66 -27.52 4.43 -22.64
C LYS A 66 -26.25 5.25 -22.81
N VAL A 67 -25.92 6.10 -21.84
CA VAL A 67 -24.52 6.52 -21.66
C VAL A 67 -23.75 5.27 -21.27
N THR A 68 -22.88 4.77 -22.15
CA THR A 68 -22.01 3.64 -21.85
C THR A 68 -21.06 4.06 -20.73
N ARG A 69 -21.42 3.80 -19.47
CA ARG A 69 -20.53 4.02 -18.33
C ARG A 69 -19.22 3.29 -18.62
N THR A 70 -18.11 4.02 -18.59
CA THR A 70 -16.77 3.42 -18.63
C THR A 70 -16.69 2.37 -17.52
N ARG A 71 -16.31 1.14 -17.86
CA ARG A 71 -16.19 0.07 -16.87
C ARG A 71 -15.07 0.45 -15.89
N GLU A 72 -15.45 0.86 -14.67
CA GLU A 72 -14.51 1.20 -13.60
C GLU A 72 -14.11 -0.02 -12.76
N ALA A 73 -14.81 -1.14 -12.92
CA ALA A 73 -14.54 -2.40 -12.25
C ALA A 73 -14.50 -3.56 -13.24
N LEU A 74 -13.51 -4.45 -13.09
CA LEU A 74 -13.39 -5.68 -13.86
C LEU A 74 -13.04 -6.86 -12.95
N VAL A 75 -13.64 -8.00 -13.25
CA VAL A 75 -13.40 -9.27 -12.55
C VAL A 75 -13.05 -10.34 -13.58
N VAL A 76 -11.91 -10.97 -13.39
CA VAL A 76 -11.36 -12.06 -14.21
C VAL A 76 -11.24 -13.28 -13.30
N ARG A 77 -11.99 -14.35 -13.60
CA ARG A 77 -12.01 -15.59 -12.80
C ARG A 77 -11.46 -16.81 -13.54
N SER A 78 -11.08 -16.64 -14.80
CA SER A 78 -10.40 -17.68 -15.57
C SER A 78 -9.45 -17.05 -16.57
N GLN A 79 -8.45 -17.81 -16.98
CA GLN A 79 -7.43 -17.37 -17.93
C GLN A 79 -8.02 -16.96 -19.28
N GLU A 80 -9.12 -17.59 -19.70
CA GLU A 80 -9.84 -17.25 -20.94
C GLU A 80 -10.45 -15.85 -20.92
N HIS A 81 -10.82 -15.36 -19.73
CA HIS A 81 -11.37 -14.01 -19.55
C HIS A 81 -10.28 -12.95 -19.32
N TYR A 82 -9.00 -13.34 -19.31
CA TYR A 82 -7.90 -12.40 -19.20
C TYR A 82 -7.77 -11.65 -20.52
N PRO A 83 -7.93 -10.32 -20.54
CA PRO A 83 -7.99 -9.57 -21.79
C PRO A 83 -6.61 -9.55 -22.48
N PRO A 84 -6.47 -10.12 -23.70
CA PRO A 84 -5.18 -10.18 -24.39
C PRO A 84 -4.70 -8.80 -24.89
N GLN A 85 -5.63 -7.85 -25.03
CA GLN A 85 -5.35 -6.47 -25.45
C GLN A 85 -5.05 -5.54 -24.26
N GLY A 86 -4.91 -6.10 -23.05
CA GLY A 86 -4.69 -5.35 -21.82
C GLY A 86 -5.97 -4.79 -21.20
N PHE A 87 -5.80 -4.07 -20.10
CA PHE A 87 -6.90 -3.57 -19.28
C PHE A 87 -7.32 -2.14 -19.64
N PRO A 88 -8.62 -1.78 -19.50
CA PRO A 88 -9.07 -0.40 -19.67
C PRO A 88 -8.40 0.55 -18.66
N SER A 89 -7.82 1.66 -19.13
CA SER A 89 -7.11 2.64 -18.30
C SER A 89 -7.97 3.38 -17.27
N ALA A 90 -9.30 3.34 -17.44
CA ALA A 90 -10.28 3.94 -16.53
C ALA A 90 -10.62 3.03 -15.31
N LEU A 91 -10.03 1.83 -15.22
CA LEU A 91 -10.30 0.92 -14.10
C LEU A 91 -9.85 1.51 -12.77
N LYS A 92 -10.75 1.45 -11.79
CA LYS A 92 -10.51 1.74 -10.38
C LYS A 92 -10.46 0.46 -9.54
N SER A 93 -11.11 -0.61 -9.99
CA SER A 93 -11.13 -1.90 -9.31
C SER A 93 -10.83 -3.04 -10.28
N LEU A 94 -9.85 -3.86 -9.97
CA LEU A 94 -9.48 -5.04 -10.74
C LEU A 94 -9.40 -6.24 -9.81
N THR A 95 -10.14 -7.29 -10.14
CA THR A 95 -10.05 -8.59 -9.48
C THR A 95 -9.60 -9.62 -10.50
N ILE A 96 -8.49 -10.30 -10.23
CA ILE A 96 -8.00 -11.44 -10.99
C ILE A 96 -7.85 -12.59 -10.00
N GLU A 97 -8.81 -13.50 -9.99
CA GLU A 97 -8.90 -14.59 -9.03
C GLU A 97 -8.82 -15.93 -9.75
N GLY A 98 -8.07 -16.91 -9.23
CA GLY A 98 -8.08 -18.27 -9.78
C GLY A 98 -7.50 -18.40 -11.19
N CYS A 99 -6.72 -17.43 -11.66
CA CYS A 99 -6.21 -17.40 -13.04
C CYS A 99 -4.84 -18.07 -13.19
N SER A 100 -4.33 -18.70 -12.14
CA SER A 100 -3.01 -19.34 -12.10
C SER A 100 -1.86 -18.41 -12.53
N LEU A 101 -2.00 -17.10 -12.29
CA LEU A 101 -0.96 -16.13 -12.63
C LEU A 101 0.31 -16.39 -11.83
N VAL A 102 1.45 -16.53 -12.52
CA VAL A 102 2.77 -16.68 -11.90
C VAL A 102 3.43 -15.33 -11.67
N GLN A 103 3.10 -14.34 -12.51
CA GLN A 103 3.59 -12.97 -12.41
C GLN A 103 2.49 -11.98 -12.82
N LEU A 104 2.62 -10.74 -12.34
CA LEU A 104 1.81 -9.61 -12.76
C LEU A 104 2.35 -9.01 -14.07
N GLY A 105 1.48 -8.77 -15.04
CA GLY A 105 1.85 -8.13 -16.29
C GLY A 105 2.01 -6.61 -16.17
N SER A 106 2.73 -6.01 -17.12
CA SER A 106 2.91 -4.56 -17.22
C SER A 106 1.61 -3.80 -17.53
N ASP A 107 0.62 -4.49 -18.08
CA ASP A 107 -0.73 -4.01 -18.33
C ASP A 107 -1.46 -3.59 -17.05
N VAL A 108 -1.33 -4.36 -15.96
CA VAL A 108 -1.89 -4.00 -14.66
C VAL A 108 -1.11 -2.84 -14.04
N LEU A 109 0.21 -2.84 -14.20
CA LEU A 109 1.10 -1.81 -13.66
C LEU A 109 0.92 -0.43 -14.33
N ALA A 110 0.32 -0.39 -15.52
CA ALA A 110 -0.01 0.84 -16.24
C ALA A 110 -1.34 1.50 -15.78
N LEU A 111 -2.12 0.86 -14.90
CA LEU A 111 -3.45 1.35 -14.49
C LEU A 111 -3.36 2.46 -13.44
N ALA A 112 -3.07 3.68 -13.89
CA ALA A 112 -2.81 4.84 -13.02
C ALA A 112 -3.97 5.25 -12.08
N ASN A 113 -5.20 4.81 -12.36
CA ASN A 113 -6.41 5.10 -11.58
C ASN A 113 -6.85 3.94 -10.67
N LEU A 114 -6.08 2.84 -10.63
CA LEU A 114 -6.45 1.65 -9.88
C LEU A 114 -6.33 1.89 -8.37
N CYS A 115 -7.45 1.75 -7.67
CA CYS A 115 -7.54 1.90 -6.22
C CYS A 115 -7.68 0.55 -5.50
N VAL A 116 -8.28 -0.44 -6.16
CA VAL A 116 -8.53 -1.77 -5.60
C VAL A 116 -7.96 -2.82 -6.52
N LEU A 117 -7.03 -3.62 -6.00
CA LEU A 117 -6.44 -4.74 -6.72
C LEU A 117 -6.58 -6.02 -5.88
N ASN A 118 -7.25 -7.01 -6.45
CA ASN A 118 -7.39 -8.34 -5.86
C ASN A 118 -6.76 -9.37 -6.80
N LEU A 119 -5.78 -10.11 -6.28
CA LEU A 119 -4.97 -11.12 -6.94
C LEU A 119 -5.09 -12.48 -6.24
N LYS A 120 -6.16 -12.66 -5.46
CA LYS A 120 -6.39 -13.86 -4.65
C LYS A 120 -6.30 -15.14 -5.48
N ALA A 121 -5.84 -16.23 -4.87
CA ALA A 121 -5.89 -17.58 -5.45
C ALA A 121 -5.16 -17.66 -6.82
N ASN A 122 -3.94 -17.14 -6.88
CA ASN A 122 -3.06 -17.28 -8.05
C ASN A 122 -1.80 -18.07 -7.67
N LYS A 123 -0.74 -17.96 -8.47
CA LYS A 123 0.55 -18.64 -8.27
C LYS A 123 1.71 -17.64 -8.19
N LEU A 124 1.42 -16.40 -7.77
CA LEU A 124 2.41 -15.33 -7.71
C LEU A 124 3.51 -15.68 -6.72
N GLN A 125 4.77 -15.59 -7.14
CA GLN A 125 5.93 -15.81 -6.26
C GLN A 125 6.46 -14.52 -5.62
N THR A 126 6.16 -13.39 -6.24
CA THR A 126 6.51 -12.04 -5.74
C THR A 126 5.46 -11.03 -6.22
N LEU A 127 5.40 -9.88 -5.55
CA LEU A 127 4.72 -8.69 -6.06
C LEU A 127 5.76 -7.76 -6.68
N PRO A 128 5.58 -7.32 -7.94
CA PRO A 128 6.53 -6.42 -8.60
C PRO A 128 6.62 -5.10 -7.85
N LYS A 129 7.84 -4.58 -7.69
CA LYS A 129 8.11 -3.32 -7.00
C LYS A 129 7.43 -2.11 -7.66
N GLU A 130 7.17 -2.20 -8.96
CA GLU A 130 6.49 -1.20 -9.76
C GLU A 130 5.04 -0.96 -9.29
N LEU A 131 4.46 -1.90 -8.54
CA LEU A 131 3.14 -1.74 -7.92
C LEU A 131 3.09 -0.55 -6.94
N ASN A 132 4.25 -0.14 -6.41
CA ASN A 132 4.39 1.05 -5.58
C ASN A 132 3.96 2.36 -6.27
N ASN A 133 3.91 2.39 -7.62
CA ASN A 133 3.48 3.58 -8.38
C ASN A 133 1.96 3.75 -8.45
N LEU A 134 1.18 2.72 -8.07
CA LEU A 134 -0.27 2.75 -8.13
C LEU A 134 -0.87 3.37 -6.87
N PRO A 135 -1.99 4.13 -6.96
CA PRO A 135 -2.69 4.71 -5.81
C PRO A 135 -3.59 3.68 -5.11
N LEU A 136 -3.09 2.47 -4.86
CA LEU A 136 -3.89 1.40 -4.28
C LEU A 136 -4.26 1.75 -2.83
N GLN A 137 -5.57 1.69 -2.55
CA GLN A 137 -6.15 1.73 -1.21
C GLN A 137 -6.35 0.32 -0.65
N ARG A 138 -6.64 -0.65 -1.51
CA ARG A 138 -6.84 -2.05 -1.13
C ARG A 138 -6.03 -2.97 -2.04
N LEU A 139 -5.17 -3.75 -1.43
CA LEU A 139 -4.39 -4.80 -2.10
C LEU A 139 -4.64 -6.15 -1.43
N THR A 140 -5.20 -7.08 -2.17
CA THR A 140 -5.37 -8.48 -1.76
C THR A 140 -4.51 -9.36 -2.66
N ALA A 141 -3.58 -10.11 -2.08
CA ALA A 141 -2.72 -11.08 -2.74
C ALA A 141 -2.69 -12.40 -1.96
N SER A 142 -3.79 -12.72 -1.27
CA SER A 142 -3.93 -13.93 -0.47
C SER A 142 -3.94 -15.21 -1.32
N GLU A 143 -3.60 -16.36 -0.74
CA GLU A 143 -3.62 -17.66 -1.43
C GLU A 143 -2.74 -17.66 -2.70
N ASN A 144 -1.47 -17.28 -2.51
CA ASN A 144 -0.44 -17.26 -3.57
C ASN A 144 0.82 -18.01 -3.07
N CYS A 145 1.93 -17.88 -3.79
CA CYS A 145 3.22 -18.46 -3.43
C CYS A 145 4.26 -17.37 -3.07
N ILE A 146 3.82 -16.23 -2.54
CA ILE A 146 4.70 -15.07 -2.32
C ILE A 146 5.69 -15.39 -1.20
N MET A 147 6.99 -15.31 -1.50
CA MET A 147 8.06 -15.63 -0.55
C MET A 147 8.59 -14.39 0.18
N GLU A 148 8.58 -13.23 -0.49
CA GLU A 148 9.01 -11.96 0.07
C GLU A 148 8.21 -10.78 -0.48
N LEU A 149 8.18 -9.69 0.28
CA LEU A 149 7.73 -8.38 -0.19
C LEU A 149 8.95 -7.47 -0.30
N HIS A 150 9.24 -6.98 -1.50
CA HIS A 150 10.36 -6.07 -1.70
C HIS A 150 10.17 -4.77 -0.88
N PRO A 151 11.21 -4.27 -0.19
CA PRO A 151 11.12 -3.02 0.57
C PRO A 151 10.65 -1.83 -0.27
N GLU A 152 11.08 -1.78 -1.54
CA GLU A 152 10.71 -0.76 -2.53
C GLU A 152 9.19 -0.72 -2.81
N LEU A 153 8.41 -1.73 -2.42
CA LEU A 153 6.95 -1.75 -2.61
C LEU A 153 6.24 -0.63 -1.83
N PHE A 154 6.81 -0.16 -0.73
CA PHE A 154 6.17 0.78 0.21
C PHE A 154 6.89 2.14 0.28
N GLU A 155 7.60 2.55 -0.77
CA GLU A 155 8.46 3.74 -0.72
C GLU A 155 7.95 4.97 -1.49
N SER A 156 6.87 4.83 -2.27
CA SER A 156 6.36 5.85 -3.20
C SER A 156 4.84 6.03 -2.99
N ARG A 157 4.04 6.06 -4.06
CA ARG A 157 2.61 6.41 -4.03
C ARG A 157 1.79 5.46 -3.15
N LEU A 158 2.08 4.16 -3.20
CA LEU A 158 1.35 3.15 -2.43
C LEU A 158 1.43 3.41 -0.91
N ARG A 159 2.56 3.92 -0.41
CA ARG A 159 2.76 4.32 1.00
C ARG A 159 1.69 5.31 1.49
N GLY A 160 1.31 6.26 0.63
CA GLY A 160 0.40 7.35 0.96
C GLY A 160 -1.09 7.04 0.77
N CYS A 161 -1.41 5.86 0.22
CA CYS A 161 -2.75 5.49 -0.21
C CYS A 161 -3.28 4.21 0.43
N LEU A 162 -2.40 3.24 0.74
CA LEU A 162 -2.83 1.90 1.12
C LEU A 162 -3.46 1.87 2.52
N GLU A 163 -4.69 1.34 2.59
CA GLU A 163 -5.53 1.23 3.78
C GLU A 163 -5.77 -0.22 4.18
N TYR A 164 -5.76 -1.15 3.21
CA TYR A 164 -5.96 -2.58 3.44
C TYR A 164 -4.93 -3.40 2.68
N LEU A 165 -4.21 -4.26 3.40
CA LEU A 165 -3.27 -5.22 2.84
C LEU A 165 -3.60 -6.63 3.32
N ASP A 166 -3.84 -7.54 2.38
CA ASP A 166 -3.98 -8.96 2.65
C ASP A 166 -2.99 -9.77 1.84
N VAL A 167 -2.06 -10.40 2.55
CA VAL A 167 -1.01 -11.29 2.04
C VAL A 167 -1.08 -12.65 2.74
N SER A 168 -2.24 -13.01 3.28
CA SER A 168 -2.43 -14.28 3.97
C SER A 168 -2.29 -15.49 3.05
N ASN A 169 -2.01 -16.68 3.62
CA ASN A 169 -1.86 -17.92 2.84
C ASN A 169 -0.78 -17.77 1.74
N ASN A 170 0.42 -17.40 2.17
CA ASN A 170 1.61 -17.25 1.34
C ASN A 170 2.81 -17.93 2.06
N GLN A 171 4.04 -17.66 1.60
CA GLN A 171 5.27 -18.24 2.15
C GLN A 171 6.20 -17.14 2.72
N LEU A 172 5.62 -16.02 3.17
CA LEU A 172 6.39 -14.89 3.68
C LEU A 172 7.14 -15.28 4.95
N THR A 173 8.44 -15.03 4.98
CA THR A 173 9.27 -15.25 6.17
C THR A 173 9.46 -13.99 7.01
N VAL A 174 9.36 -12.82 6.38
CA VAL A 174 9.45 -11.49 7.01
C VAL A 174 8.52 -10.51 6.31
N LEU A 175 8.11 -9.47 7.04
CA LEU A 175 7.54 -8.25 6.44
C LEU A 175 8.64 -7.17 6.41
N PRO A 176 8.75 -6.37 5.33
CA PRO A 176 9.79 -5.35 5.22
C PRO A 176 9.53 -4.19 6.19
N GLU A 177 10.60 -3.61 6.76
CA GLU A 177 10.50 -2.43 7.65
C GLU A 177 9.83 -1.23 6.97
N THR A 178 9.93 -1.11 5.64
CA THR A 178 9.27 -0.03 4.89
C THR A 178 7.74 -0.08 4.96
N LEU A 179 7.15 -1.24 5.25
CA LEU A 179 5.71 -1.37 5.52
C LEU A 179 5.29 -0.48 6.70
N CYS A 180 6.16 -0.30 7.69
CA CYS A 180 5.92 0.55 8.85
C CYS A 180 5.75 2.03 8.51
N SER A 181 5.98 2.44 7.26
CA SER A 181 5.81 3.82 6.78
C SER A 181 4.43 4.10 6.16
N VAL A 182 3.59 3.06 5.98
CA VAL A 182 2.25 3.13 5.38
C VAL A 182 1.22 3.59 6.42
N ARG A 183 1.25 4.88 6.78
CA ARG A 183 0.53 5.43 7.95
C ARG A 183 -1.00 5.25 7.91
N LYS A 184 -1.59 5.14 6.72
CA LYS A 184 -3.03 4.96 6.49
C LYS A 184 -3.50 3.50 6.60
N LEU A 185 -2.59 2.53 6.79
CA LEU A 185 -2.95 1.12 6.84
C LEU A 185 -3.84 0.84 8.05
N MET A 186 -5.10 0.48 7.80
CA MET A 186 -6.11 0.18 8.82
C MET A 186 -6.21 -1.31 9.12
N ALA A 187 -5.93 -2.16 8.13
CA ALA A 187 -5.98 -3.60 8.28
C ALA A 187 -4.79 -4.27 7.58
N LEU A 188 -4.11 -5.14 8.33
CA LEU A 188 -3.04 -6.01 7.84
C LEU A 188 -3.42 -7.46 8.12
N VAL A 189 -3.63 -8.22 7.05
CA VAL A 189 -3.94 -9.66 7.11
C VAL A 189 -2.74 -10.43 6.57
N ALA A 190 -1.98 -11.06 7.47
CA ALA A 190 -0.76 -11.81 7.14
C ALA A 190 -0.73 -13.19 7.81
N GLY A 191 -1.90 -13.73 8.17
CA GLY A 191 -2.04 -15.08 8.70
C GLY A 191 -1.66 -16.16 7.68
N TYR A 192 -1.37 -17.38 8.15
CA TYR A 192 -0.97 -18.52 7.33
C TYR A 192 0.24 -18.20 6.44
N ASN A 193 1.33 -17.80 7.09
CA ASN A 193 2.63 -17.53 6.49
C ASN A 193 3.73 -18.19 7.34
N CYS A 194 5.00 -17.90 7.05
CA CYS A 194 6.17 -18.38 7.78
C CYS A 194 6.88 -17.26 8.54
N LEU A 195 6.15 -16.21 8.98
CA LEU A 195 6.73 -15.04 9.62
C LEU A 195 7.37 -15.45 10.94
N HIS A 196 8.70 -15.30 11.06
CA HIS A 196 9.43 -15.58 12.30
C HIS A 196 9.72 -14.33 13.13
N LYS A 197 9.60 -13.15 12.52
CA LYS A 197 9.69 -11.84 13.18
C LYS A 197 8.78 -10.82 12.49
N LEU A 198 8.35 -9.83 13.24
CA LEU A 198 7.70 -8.63 12.72
C LEU A 198 8.70 -7.46 12.69
N PRO A 199 8.48 -6.46 11.83
CA PRO A 199 9.31 -5.26 11.81
C PRO A 199 9.16 -4.47 13.11
N ASP A 200 10.26 -3.92 13.62
CA ASP A 200 10.28 -3.22 14.91
C ASP A 200 9.46 -1.94 14.88
N GLY A 201 9.25 -1.35 13.69
CA GLY A 201 8.43 -0.18 13.48
C GLY A 201 6.90 -0.41 13.40
N LEU A 202 6.40 -1.64 13.52
CA LEU A 202 4.99 -1.96 13.21
C LEU A 202 3.99 -1.14 14.04
N GLY A 203 4.37 -0.79 15.27
CA GLY A 203 3.60 0.07 16.16
C GLY A 203 3.42 1.53 15.71
N TYR A 204 4.05 1.94 14.62
CA TYR A 204 3.91 3.28 14.05
C TYR A 204 2.81 3.38 12.99
N LEU A 205 2.13 2.29 12.68
CA LEU A 205 0.91 2.29 11.87
C LEU A 205 -0.26 2.80 12.73
N SER A 206 -0.30 4.12 12.98
CA SER A 206 -1.23 4.76 13.92
C SER A 206 -2.70 4.50 13.63
N ASP A 207 -3.04 4.25 12.35
CA ASP A 207 -4.40 3.98 11.90
C ASP A 207 -4.75 2.48 11.89
N LEU A 208 -3.79 1.60 12.21
CA LEU A 208 -4.02 0.16 12.23
C LEU A 208 -5.04 -0.20 13.33
N ARG A 209 -6.08 -0.94 12.94
CA ARG A 209 -7.15 -1.42 13.83
C ARG A 209 -7.28 -2.93 13.81
N SER A 210 -6.99 -3.57 12.68
CA SER A 210 -7.05 -5.03 12.52
C SER A 210 -5.69 -5.60 12.15
N LEU A 211 -5.24 -6.61 12.89
CA LEU A 211 -3.98 -7.31 12.64
C LEU A 211 -4.14 -8.83 12.74
N ASP A 212 -4.06 -9.53 11.61
CA ASP A 212 -4.07 -10.99 11.57
C ASP A 212 -2.67 -11.54 11.34
N LEU A 213 -2.17 -12.30 12.31
CA LEU A 213 -0.90 -13.01 12.28
C LEU A 213 -1.07 -14.49 12.63
N THR A 214 -2.30 -15.01 12.58
CA THR A 214 -2.64 -16.41 12.88
C THR A 214 -1.76 -17.36 12.06
N ASN A 215 -1.32 -18.49 12.62
CA ASN A 215 -0.54 -19.52 11.92
C ASN A 215 0.73 -18.93 11.27
N ASN A 216 1.66 -18.51 12.10
CA ASN A 216 3.00 -18.06 11.71
C ASN A 216 4.05 -18.70 12.65
N ALA A 217 5.31 -18.30 12.51
CA ALA A 217 6.43 -18.80 13.31
C ALA A 217 6.95 -17.77 14.32
N LEU A 218 6.10 -16.84 14.78
CA LEU A 218 6.52 -15.75 15.66
C LEU A 218 6.87 -16.27 17.06
N THR A 219 8.06 -15.92 17.53
CA THR A 219 8.52 -16.20 18.90
C THR A 219 8.38 -15.00 19.83
N LEU A 220 8.45 -13.78 19.27
CA LEU A 220 8.39 -12.50 19.96
C LEU A 220 7.57 -11.50 19.14
N LEU A 221 6.87 -10.59 19.81
CA LEU A 221 6.24 -9.43 19.17
C LEU A 221 7.08 -8.16 19.40
N PRO A 222 7.14 -7.17 18.49
CA PRO A 222 7.88 -5.94 18.73
C PRO A 222 7.13 -5.08 19.76
N ALA A 223 7.85 -4.53 20.73
CA ALA A 223 7.28 -3.71 21.80
C ALA A 223 6.60 -2.43 21.28
N SER A 224 6.91 -2.01 20.05
CA SER A 224 6.23 -0.90 19.39
C SER A 224 4.73 -1.12 19.25
N LEU A 225 4.26 -2.37 19.09
CA LEU A 225 2.83 -2.69 19.01
C LEU A 225 2.02 -2.22 20.25
N LEU A 226 2.68 -1.99 21.39
CA LEU A 226 2.04 -1.44 22.59
C LEU A 226 1.53 0.01 22.39
N LYS A 227 1.97 0.69 21.33
CA LYS A 227 1.49 2.02 20.94
C LYS A 227 0.14 1.98 20.21
N LEU A 228 -0.24 0.83 19.66
CA LEU A 228 -1.46 0.69 18.90
C LEU A 228 -2.69 0.54 19.80
N LYS A 229 -3.86 0.77 19.20
CA LYS A 229 -5.17 0.56 19.80
C LYS A 229 -6.00 -0.32 18.86
N LEU A 230 -5.61 -1.58 18.78
CA LEU A 230 -6.21 -2.55 17.88
C LEU A 230 -7.62 -2.91 18.34
N THR A 231 -8.58 -2.90 17.42
CA THR A 231 -9.93 -3.41 17.67
C THR A 231 -9.96 -4.93 17.56
N TRP A 232 -9.08 -5.50 16.73
CA TRP A 232 -8.95 -6.93 16.56
C TRP A 232 -7.49 -7.30 16.32
N ILE A 233 -7.00 -8.29 17.05
CA ILE A 233 -5.68 -8.88 16.84
C ILE A 233 -5.77 -10.39 17.03
N SER A 234 -5.20 -11.13 16.08
CA SER A 234 -4.96 -12.56 16.22
C SER A 234 -3.50 -12.89 16.05
N VAL A 235 -2.94 -13.62 17.00
CA VAL A 235 -1.62 -14.26 16.89
C VAL A 235 -1.71 -15.75 17.20
N TRP A 236 -2.92 -16.32 17.05
CA TRP A 236 -3.18 -17.72 17.32
C TRP A 236 -2.25 -18.65 16.51
N ASN A 237 -1.88 -19.78 17.10
CA ASN A 237 -0.95 -20.74 16.51
C ASN A 237 0.39 -20.10 16.06
N ASN A 238 1.03 -19.39 16.98
CA ASN A 238 2.42 -18.96 16.86
C ASN A 238 3.22 -19.54 18.04
N PRO A 239 4.49 -19.96 17.84
CA PRO A 239 5.37 -20.48 18.88
C PRO A 239 5.95 -19.35 19.76
N LEU A 240 5.07 -18.53 20.34
CA LEU A 240 5.48 -17.43 21.21
C LEU A 240 6.21 -17.99 22.43
N ASN A 241 7.42 -17.50 22.68
CA ASN A 241 8.30 -18.06 23.70
C ASN A 241 7.88 -17.59 25.11
N LEU A 242 6.91 -18.29 25.70
CA LEU A 242 6.28 -17.91 26.96
C LEU A 242 7.18 -18.14 28.19
N THR A 243 8.16 -19.04 28.09
CA THR A 243 8.95 -19.52 29.23
C THR A 243 10.36 -18.95 29.27
N ALA A 244 10.86 -18.39 28.18
CA ALA A 244 12.21 -17.87 28.19
C ALA A 244 12.26 -16.49 28.83
N GLU A 245 12.65 -16.47 30.10
CA GLU A 245 13.62 -15.50 30.58
C GLU A 245 14.88 -15.63 29.72
N GLN A 246 14.83 -15.17 28.46
CA GLN A 246 16.04 -15.17 27.65
C GLN A 246 17.00 -14.18 28.31
N PRO A 247 18.24 -14.59 28.64
CA PRO A 247 19.27 -13.63 28.95
C PRO A 247 19.35 -12.68 27.76
N LEU A 248 19.35 -11.37 28.03
CA LEU A 248 19.38 -10.31 27.04
C LEU A 248 20.19 -10.68 25.79
N GLU A 249 19.51 -10.99 24.69
CA GLU A 249 20.19 -11.16 23.42
C GLU A 249 20.86 -9.82 23.07
N HIS A 250 22.18 -9.85 22.85
CA HIS A 250 23.04 -8.70 22.51
C HIS A 250 23.57 -7.83 23.67
N THR A 251 23.59 -8.29 24.93
CA THR A 251 24.34 -7.57 25.99
C THR A 251 25.84 -7.47 25.71
N ALA A 252 26.43 -8.48 25.09
CA ALA A 252 27.86 -8.47 24.74
C ALA A 252 28.25 -7.36 23.74
N ALA A 253 27.28 -6.75 23.04
CA ALA A 253 27.49 -5.65 22.09
C ALA A 253 27.11 -4.26 22.67
N LEU A 254 26.70 -4.18 23.94
CA LEU A 254 26.50 -2.89 24.61
C LEU A 254 27.85 -2.23 24.90
N ARG A 255 28.37 -1.55 23.86
CA ARG A 255 29.58 -0.68 23.80
C ARG A 255 30.92 -1.40 23.74
N GLN A 256 31.38 -1.75 22.53
CA GLN A 256 32.83 -1.74 22.25
C GLN A 256 33.19 -1.16 20.87
N ALA A 257 32.27 -1.13 19.89
CA ALA A 257 32.52 -0.49 18.60
C ALA A 257 31.94 0.94 18.56
N PRO A 258 32.67 1.94 18.04
CA PRO A 258 32.09 3.25 17.73
C PRO A 258 30.98 3.09 16.68
N TRP A 259 29.94 3.92 16.77
CA TRP A 259 28.88 3.94 15.77
C TRP A 259 29.43 4.22 14.37
N SER A 260 28.82 3.60 13.36
CA SER A 260 29.14 3.92 11.97
C SER A 260 28.86 5.40 11.68
N LEU A 261 29.55 5.97 10.68
CA LEU A 261 29.31 7.34 10.24
C LEU A 261 27.86 7.58 9.83
N ILE A 262 27.21 6.58 9.21
CA ILE A 262 25.81 6.67 8.80
C ILE A 262 24.88 6.71 10.02
N GLU A 263 25.17 5.97 11.09
CA GLU A 263 24.39 6.03 12.33
C GLU A 263 24.61 7.35 13.08
N LEU A 264 25.85 7.85 13.12
CA LEU A 264 26.14 9.19 13.68
C LEU A 264 25.38 10.28 12.94
N ALA A 265 25.38 10.24 11.60
CA ALA A 265 24.61 11.15 10.78
C ALA A 265 23.10 11.01 11.07
N ALA A 266 22.57 9.79 11.12
CA ALA A 266 21.16 9.55 11.39
C ALA A 266 20.74 10.07 12.78
N ARG A 267 21.56 9.85 13.82
CA ARG A 267 21.33 10.39 15.16
C ARG A 267 21.34 11.92 15.16
N GLY A 268 22.28 12.54 14.45
CA GLY A 268 22.35 14.00 14.30
C GLY A 268 21.11 14.58 13.63
N VAL A 269 20.63 13.92 12.57
CA VAL A 269 19.40 14.30 11.86
C VAL A 269 18.15 14.19 12.74
N VAL A 270 18.00 13.10 13.50
CA VAL A 270 16.84 12.97 14.41
C VAL A 270 16.93 13.98 15.56
N ALA A 271 18.13 14.26 16.08
CA ALA A 271 18.34 15.22 17.16
C ALA A 271 18.08 16.67 16.73
N SER A 272 18.29 17.02 15.46
CA SER A 272 18.01 18.36 14.93
C SER A 272 16.52 18.63 14.70
N GLY A 273 15.65 17.62 14.85
CA GLY A 273 14.20 17.76 14.73
C GLY A 273 13.73 18.10 13.31
N ALA A 274 14.57 17.91 12.29
CA ALA A 274 14.34 18.44 10.95
C ALA A 274 13.45 17.52 10.08
N VAL A 275 12.43 18.16 9.48
CA VAL A 275 11.79 18.03 8.15
C VAL A 275 11.79 16.65 7.47
N GLU A 276 10.67 16.29 6.82
CA GLU A 276 10.60 15.10 5.96
C GLU A 276 11.69 15.14 4.88
N LEU A 277 12.77 14.38 5.10
CA LEU A 277 13.87 14.26 4.16
C LEU A 277 13.48 13.35 2.98
N THR A 278 13.84 13.80 1.79
CA THR A 278 13.65 13.06 0.54
C THR A 278 14.98 12.51 0.02
N ALA A 279 14.91 11.63 -0.98
CA ALA A 279 16.08 11.09 -1.67
C ALA A 279 16.93 12.14 -2.40
N GLU A 280 16.44 13.37 -2.51
CA GLU A 280 17.17 14.51 -3.05
C GLU A 280 18.02 15.20 -1.97
N ASP A 281 17.62 15.13 -0.70
CA ASP A 281 18.27 15.83 0.42
C ASP A 281 19.43 15.03 1.01
N VAL A 282 19.31 13.70 1.06
CA VAL A 282 20.27 12.81 1.72
C VAL A 282 20.40 11.47 0.99
N PRO A 283 21.54 10.76 1.14
CA PRO A 283 21.74 9.44 0.54
C PRO A 283 20.60 8.47 0.88
N ARG A 284 20.19 7.66 -0.11
CA ARG A 284 19.10 6.67 0.06
C ARG A 284 19.34 5.71 1.22
N SER A 285 20.58 5.31 1.46
CA SER A 285 20.96 4.47 2.60
C SER A 285 20.68 5.15 3.94
N LEU A 286 20.93 6.46 4.05
CA LEU A 286 20.64 7.23 5.26
C LEU A 286 19.12 7.38 5.45
N LEU A 287 18.36 7.64 4.38
CA LEU A 287 16.89 7.68 4.45
C LEU A 287 16.28 6.35 4.88
N GLN A 288 16.78 5.26 4.32
CA GLN A 288 16.32 3.93 4.67
C GLN A 288 16.61 3.66 6.16
N LEU A 289 17.79 4.04 6.65
CA LEU A 289 18.11 3.93 8.07
C LEU A 289 17.20 4.80 8.94
N LEU A 290 16.99 6.07 8.57
CA LEU A 290 16.08 7.00 9.27
C LEU A 290 14.64 6.47 9.34
N ARG A 291 14.17 5.81 8.27
CA ARG A 291 12.82 5.19 8.23
C ARG A 291 12.68 4.00 9.18
N THR A 292 13.78 3.33 9.54
CA THR A 292 13.79 2.23 10.52
C THR A 292 13.99 2.69 11.96
N ALA A 293 14.17 3.99 12.19
CA ALA A 293 14.34 4.53 13.53
C ALA A 293 13.14 4.18 14.42
N THR A 294 13.44 3.55 15.55
CA THR A 294 12.48 3.19 16.59
C THR A 294 12.88 3.88 17.89
N PRO A 295 11.99 4.06 18.87
CA PRO A 295 12.34 4.74 20.10
C PRO A 295 12.93 3.73 21.07
N CYS A 296 14.01 4.12 21.74
CA CYS A 296 14.53 3.37 22.87
C CYS A 296 13.42 3.17 23.91
N TYR A 297 13.23 1.93 24.37
CA TYR A 297 12.20 1.61 25.36
C TYR A 297 12.34 2.44 26.65
N GLY A 298 13.56 2.61 27.15
CA GLY A 298 13.82 3.35 28.39
C GLY A 298 13.83 4.88 28.24
N CYS A 299 14.60 5.44 27.30
CA CYS A 299 14.82 6.89 27.20
C CYS A 299 14.15 7.58 26.01
N GLN A 300 13.41 6.84 25.18
CA GLN A 300 12.71 7.32 23.96
C GLN A 300 13.60 7.92 22.87
N GLN A 301 14.93 7.99 23.06
CA GLN A 301 15.87 8.39 22.02
C GLN A 301 15.83 7.43 20.82
N PRO A 302 16.06 7.91 19.59
CA PRO A 302 16.06 7.06 18.41
C PRO A 302 17.14 5.98 18.51
N VAL A 303 16.74 4.76 18.17
CA VAL A 303 17.59 3.58 18.02
C VAL A 303 17.30 2.93 16.69
N PHE A 304 18.32 2.33 16.09
CA PHE A 304 18.22 1.69 14.79
C PHE A 304 18.27 0.17 14.99
N PRO A 305 17.27 -0.60 14.53
CA PRO A 305 17.17 -2.04 14.78
C PRO A 305 18.42 -2.85 14.45
N VAL A 306 19.20 -2.42 13.45
CA VAL A 306 20.42 -3.11 13.01
C VAL A 306 21.55 -3.02 14.03
N THR A 307 21.59 -1.97 14.85
CA THR A 307 22.70 -1.69 15.79
C THR A 307 22.26 -1.60 17.25
N ALA A 308 20.95 -1.62 17.50
CA ALA A 308 20.39 -1.54 18.84
C ALA A 308 20.45 -2.89 19.55
N ALA A 309 20.72 -2.85 20.86
CA ALA A 309 20.49 -4.01 21.70
C ALA A 309 18.99 -4.21 21.92
N SER A 310 18.58 -5.45 22.17
CA SER A 310 17.18 -5.79 22.44
C SER A 310 17.03 -6.47 23.80
N VAL A 311 15.90 -6.24 24.45
CA VAL A 311 15.49 -6.94 25.68
C VAL A 311 14.11 -7.55 25.48
N SER A 312 13.92 -8.75 26.01
CA SER A 312 12.62 -9.44 26.01
C SER A 312 11.86 -9.09 27.28
N LEU A 313 10.63 -8.61 27.12
CA LEU A 313 9.74 -8.21 28.21
C LEU A 313 8.45 -9.01 28.17
N ARG A 314 7.85 -9.29 29.31
CA ARG A 314 6.52 -9.92 29.38
C ARG A 314 5.47 -8.86 29.62
N VAL A 315 4.53 -8.71 28.70
CA VAL A 315 3.49 -7.65 28.76
C VAL A 315 2.10 -8.21 28.57
N ASN A 316 1.13 -7.59 29.23
CA ASN A 316 -0.28 -7.92 29.01
C ASN A 316 -0.70 -7.49 27.59
N PRO A 317 -1.18 -8.40 26.71
CA PRO A 317 -1.58 -8.09 25.34
C PRO A 317 -2.74 -7.10 25.27
N ARG A 318 -3.56 -6.99 26.34
CA ARG A 318 -4.64 -5.99 26.41
C ARG A 318 -4.14 -4.55 26.27
N ARG A 319 -2.85 -4.29 26.54
CA ARG A 319 -2.24 -2.97 26.33
C ARG A 319 -2.22 -2.54 24.85
N MET A 320 -2.24 -3.51 23.93
CA MET A 320 -2.21 -3.31 22.47
C MET A 320 -3.61 -3.13 21.88
N THR A 321 -4.65 -3.49 22.63
CA THR A 321 -6.05 -3.43 22.19
C THR A 321 -6.76 -2.19 22.70
N ALA A 322 -7.71 -1.67 21.91
CA ALA A 322 -8.67 -0.67 22.39
C ALA A 322 -9.63 -1.28 23.43
N PRO A 323 -10.30 -0.48 24.28
CA PRO A 323 -11.38 -0.97 25.14
C PRO A 323 -12.45 -1.71 24.31
N GLY A 324 -12.82 -2.92 24.73
CA GLY A 324 -13.75 -3.78 23.99
C GLY A 324 -13.16 -4.48 22.76
N GLY A 325 -11.87 -4.27 22.46
CA GLY A 325 -11.17 -4.96 21.37
C GLY A 325 -11.12 -6.47 21.58
N GLN A 326 -11.25 -7.20 20.48
CA GLN A 326 -11.13 -8.65 20.45
C GLN A 326 -9.66 -9.06 20.32
N LEU A 327 -9.24 -9.94 21.22
CA LEU A 327 -7.91 -10.52 21.25
C LEU A 327 -8.07 -12.03 21.08
N VAL A 328 -7.66 -12.54 19.92
CA VAL A 328 -7.63 -13.97 19.64
C VAL A 328 -6.22 -14.47 19.93
N TRP A 329 -6.08 -15.17 21.06
CA TRP A 329 -4.80 -15.49 21.67
C TRP A 329 -4.68 -17.00 21.97
N ALA A 330 -3.45 -17.52 21.94
CA ALA A 330 -3.14 -18.92 22.24
C ALA A 330 -3.60 -19.32 23.66
N PRO A 331 -3.89 -20.60 23.94
CA PRO A 331 -4.57 -21.02 25.16
C PRO A 331 -3.67 -21.11 26.41
N SER A 332 -2.58 -20.33 26.49
CA SER A 332 -1.68 -20.39 27.64
C SER A 332 -2.29 -19.74 28.88
N HIS A 333 -2.14 -20.40 30.03
CA HIS A 333 -2.56 -19.90 31.35
C HIS A 333 -1.87 -18.58 31.75
N ASP A 334 -0.71 -18.28 31.16
CA ASP A 334 -0.04 -16.99 31.27
C ASP A 334 -0.63 -15.99 30.26
N TYR A 335 -1.32 -14.97 30.78
CA TYR A 335 -1.86 -13.84 30.03
C TYR A 335 -0.77 -12.83 29.57
N LEU A 336 0.50 -13.23 29.53
CA LEU A 336 1.62 -12.35 29.19
C LEU A 336 2.28 -12.77 27.87
N VAL A 337 2.52 -11.79 27.01
CA VAL A 337 3.18 -11.95 25.71
C VAL A 337 4.64 -11.54 25.83
N PRO A 338 5.56 -12.34 25.29
CA PRO A 338 6.94 -11.90 25.19
C PRO A 338 7.06 -10.87 24.05
N VAL A 339 7.52 -9.67 24.38
CA VAL A 339 7.81 -8.60 23.43
C VAL A 339 9.28 -8.26 23.40
N ARG A 340 9.82 -8.03 22.21
CA ARG A 340 11.17 -7.52 22.00
C ARG A 340 11.15 -6.00 22.02
N ALA A 341 11.91 -5.40 22.94
CA ALA A 341 12.07 -3.96 23.06
C ALA A 341 13.52 -3.56 22.71
N LEU A 342 13.68 -2.53 21.88
CA LEU A 342 15.00 -2.01 21.53
C LEU A 342 15.47 -0.97 22.57
N ILE A 343 16.74 -1.03 22.96
CA ILE A 343 17.36 -0.16 23.95
C ILE A 343 18.66 0.45 23.42
N CYS A 344 18.93 1.70 23.79
CA CYS A 344 20.14 2.40 23.36
C CYS A 344 21.36 2.11 24.25
N SER A 345 21.14 1.66 25.49
CA SER A 345 22.20 1.36 26.45
C SER A 345 21.68 0.50 27.60
N ALA A 346 22.58 -0.11 28.37
CA ALA A 346 22.25 -0.85 29.59
C ALA A 346 21.48 -0.01 30.64
N ARG A 347 21.64 1.33 30.63
CA ARG A 347 20.89 2.23 31.52
C ARG A 347 19.40 2.32 31.17
N CYS A 348 19.01 1.87 29.98
CA CYS A 348 17.63 1.87 29.51
C CYS A 348 16.94 0.53 29.72
N LEU A 349 17.57 -0.37 30.49
CA LEU A 349 16.93 -1.61 30.88
C LEU A 349 15.76 -1.31 31.83
N PRO A 350 14.59 -1.93 31.61
CA PRO A 350 13.52 -1.86 32.58
C PRO A 350 13.98 -2.53 33.88
N HIS A 351 13.86 -1.79 34.98
CA HIS A 351 14.13 -2.27 36.34
C HIS A 351 12.98 -3.09 36.89
#